data_AF-A0A2T2UI25-F1
#
_entry.id   AF-A0A2T2UI25-F1
#
_cell.length_a   1.000
_cell.length_b   1.000
_cell.length_c   1.000
_cell.angle_alpha   90.00
_cell.angle_beta   90.00
_cell.angle_gamma   90.00
#
_symmetry.space_group_name_H-M   'P 1'
#
loop_
_entity.id
_entity.type
_entity.pdbx_description
1 polymer ?
#
loop_
_entity_poly.entity_id
_entity_poly.type
_entity_poly.pdbx_seq_one_letter_code
_entity_poly.pdbx_strand_id
1 'polypeptide(L)'
;MNVRLLPTRAQQHPAEVGDDGEPAATAQPFLPDDPIATDPDRLDMPAPTEVEPSDVGDYLENTFTSPGDYEGPARNVNTMQEVPESSWYNWRHYHERMSVDALKRGPNPADRAGPAPGTWTVVSTKEEGKSVGMQITDRRGDRYLLKFDPPRHIELSTGAEVVVTKIFYALGYNVPQNYAVSFRPERLELGEEVSIGREDLRELLGKAAQYPDGRVRAVASKFLEGEPIGPFQYHGTRQDDGNDIFPHESRRELRGMRVFAAWLNHVDARSINSFDAVVNDISPTTGDSAQYVRHHLLDFGTTLGGGPLGPKDRWQGYEYGLQPGRMALRAATLGFAGAPWLSIEYPDYPSIGHIEAEHFDPTEWKPLYPNPA
;
A
#
# COMPACT_ATOMS: atom_id res chain seq x y z
N MET A 1 -2.74 22.54 -60.40
CA MET A 1 -4.12 22.04 -60.51
C MET A 1 -4.53 21.62 -59.11
N ASN A 2 -5.16 22.54 -58.37
CA ASN A 2 -5.59 22.35 -56.99
C ASN A 2 -6.90 21.54 -56.99
N VAL A 3 -6.92 20.42 -56.28
CA VAL A 3 -8.17 19.74 -55.94
C VAL A 3 -8.17 19.50 -54.42
N ARG A 4 -8.97 20.33 -53.73
CA ARG A 4 -9.36 20.17 -52.34
C ARG A 4 -10.23 18.92 -52.20
N LEU A 5 -9.92 18.05 -51.25
CA LEU A 5 -10.81 17.01 -50.76
C LEU A 5 -11.62 17.57 -49.58
N LEU A 6 -12.94 17.58 -49.72
CA LEU A 6 -13.91 17.94 -48.67
C LEU A 6 -14.16 16.72 -47.75
N PRO A 7 -14.43 16.90 -46.46
CA PRO A 7 -14.73 15.80 -45.56
C PRO A 7 -16.17 15.27 -45.73
N THR A 8 -16.29 13.95 -45.62
CA THR A 8 -17.50 13.14 -45.76
C THR A 8 -18.49 13.41 -44.63
N ARG A 9 -19.75 13.70 -44.98
CA ARG A 9 -20.90 13.83 -44.07
C ARG A 9 -21.25 12.46 -43.49
N ALA A 10 -21.19 12.30 -42.17
CA ALA A 10 -21.78 11.15 -41.48
C ALA A 10 -23.31 11.27 -41.49
N GLN A 11 -23.99 10.20 -41.91
CA GLN A 11 -25.44 10.07 -41.90
C GLN A 11 -25.92 9.88 -40.45
N GLN A 12 -26.88 10.70 -40.04
CA GLN A 12 -27.63 10.54 -38.78
C GLN A 12 -28.74 9.51 -39.00
N HIS A 13 -28.82 8.50 -38.13
CA HIS A 13 -29.99 7.63 -38.01
C HIS A 13 -31.12 8.38 -37.26
N PRO A 14 -32.40 8.21 -37.64
CA PRO A 14 -33.51 8.87 -36.96
C PRO A 14 -33.83 8.16 -35.63
N ALA A 15 -34.11 8.97 -34.61
CA ALA A 15 -34.59 8.51 -33.31
C ALA A 15 -36.04 8.00 -33.42
N GLU A 16 -36.32 6.86 -32.78
CA GLU A 16 -37.67 6.38 -32.52
C GLU A 16 -38.37 7.30 -31.51
N VAL A 17 -39.61 7.68 -31.83
CA VAL A 17 -40.47 8.50 -30.99
C VAL A 17 -41.28 7.57 -30.10
N GLY A 18 -40.97 7.57 -28.80
CA GLY A 18 -41.82 7.04 -27.74
C GLY A 18 -42.72 8.14 -27.17
N ASP A 19 -44.00 7.83 -27.08
CA ASP A 19 -45.06 8.61 -26.40
C ASP A 19 -44.77 8.66 -24.89
N ASP A 20 -45.20 9.74 -24.23
CA ASP A 20 -44.94 10.13 -22.82
C ASP A 20 -43.56 10.76 -22.55
N GLY A 21 -43.47 12.06 -22.89
CA GLY A 21 -42.25 12.88 -22.84
C GLY A 21 -41.79 13.31 -21.45
N GLU A 22 -41.14 12.41 -20.72
CA GLU A 22 -39.98 12.76 -19.88
C GLU A 22 -38.76 12.00 -20.40
N PRO A 23 -37.67 12.69 -20.81
CA PRO A 23 -36.45 11.98 -21.14
C PRO A 23 -35.93 11.29 -19.89
N ALA A 24 -35.80 9.97 -19.94
CA ALA A 24 -35.06 9.22 -18.94
C ALA A 24 -33.68 9.87 -18.79
N ALA A 25 -33.41 10.43 -17.61
CA ALA A 25 -32.14 11.05 -17.29
C ALA A 25 -31.04 9.99 -17.44
N THR A 26 -30.33 10.03 -18.55
CA THR A 26 -29.02 9.41 -18.64
C THR A 26 -28.15 10.14 -17.63
N ALA A 27 -27.67 9.43 -16.61
CA ALA A 27 -26.74 9.98 -15.64
C ALA A 27 -25.54 10.56 -16.41
N GLN A 28 -25.53 11.88 -16.59
CA GLN A 28 -24.37 12.62 -17.06
C GLN A 28 -23.34 12.45 -15.96
N PRO A 29 -22.14 11.92 -16.23
CA PRO A 29 -21.19 11.63 -15.17
C PRO A 29 -20.93 12.88 -14.35
N PHE A 30 -20.79 14.08 -14.94
CA PHE A 30 -20.59 15.34 -14.22
C PHE A 30 -21.01 16.57 -15.07
N LEU A 31 -21.35 17.70 -14.43
CA LEU A 31 -21.54 18.99 -15.12
C LEU A 31 -20.19 19.48 -15.69
N PRO A 32 -20.14 20.11 -16.89
CA PRO A 32 -18.89 20.50 -17.54
C PRO A 32 -18.00 21.50 -16.79
N ASP A 33 -18.55 22.21 -15.79
CA ASP A 33 -17.98 23.48 -15.34
C ASP A 33 -17.57 23.54 -13.85
N ASP A 34 -17.71 22.46 -13.06
CA ASP A 34 -17.21 22.45 -11.67
C ASP A 34 -16.09 21.41 -11.47
N PRO A 35 -14.91 21.81 -10.97
CA PRO A 35 -13.88 20.86 -10.60
C PRO A 35 -14.35 20.08 -9.39
N ILE A 36 -14.67 18.82 -9.61
CA ILE A 36 -15.07 17.92 -8.53
C ILE A 36 -13.84 17.67 -7.67
N ALA A 37 -13.92 18.19 -6.45
CA ALA A 37 -12.90 18.02 -5.42
C ALA A 37 -13.06 16.69 -4.68
N THR A 38 -14.23 16.06 -4.72
CA THR A 38 -14.55 14.85 -3.98
C THR A 38 -15.33 13.88 -4.85
N ASP A 39 -14.80 12.67 -5.02
CA ASP A 39 -15.46 11.54 -5.69
C ASP A 39 -16.63 11.07 -4.82
N PRO A 40 -17.85 10.88 -5.36
CA PRO A 40 -18.96 10.30 -4.61
C PRO A 40 -18.81 8.78 -4.38
N ASP A 41 -17.66 8.33 -3.88
CA ASP A 41 -17.33 6.91 -3.59
C ASP A 41 -17.46 6.53 -2.11
N ARG A 42 -18.11 7.40 -1.32
CA ARG A 42 -18.41 7.21 0.11
C ARG A 42 -19.92 7.20 0.36
N LEU A 43 -20.68 6.55 -0.51
CA LEU A 43 -22.13 6.41 -0.37
C LEU A 43 -22.46 5.17 0.45
N ASP A 44 -23.58 5.23 1.15
CA ASP A 44 -24.04 4.10 1.96
C ASP A 44 -24.34 2.88 1.09
N MET A 45 -23.77 1.74 1.48
CA MET A 45 -23.94 0.48 0.78
C MET A 45 -23.82 -0.73 1.72
N PRO A 46 -24.39 -1.89 1.32
CA PRO A 46 -24.18 -3.15 2.03
C PRO A 46 -22.69 -3.47 2.16
N ALA A 47 -22.29 -4.05 3.30
CA ALA A 47 -20.91 -4.45 3.52
C ALA A 47 -20.51 -5.53 2.50
N PRO A 48 -19.41 -5.37 1.76
CA PRO A 48 -18.89 -6.42 0.89
C PRO A 48 -18.47 -7.65 1.68
N THR A 49 -18.36 -8.77 0.97
CA THR A 49 -17.95 -10.05 1.55
C THR A 49 -16.46 -10.02 1.87
N GLU A 50 -16.05 -10.56 3.02
CA GLU A 50 -14.63 -10.76 3.32
C GLU A 50 -13.98 -11.72 2.31
N VAL A 51 -12.82 -11.32 1.78
CA VAL A 51 -12.03 -12.15 0.87
C VAL A 51 -10.72 -12.52 1.54
N GLU A 52 -10.42 -13.83 1.56
CA GLU A 52 -9.12 -14.30 2.05
C GLU A 52 -8.00 -13.90 1.07
N PRO A 53 -6.85 -13.37 1.56
CA PRO A 53 -5.72 -13.06 0.71
C PRO A 53 -5.17 -14.32 0.01
N SER A 54 -5.02 -14.27 -1.31
CA SER A 54 -4.37 -15.33 -2.10
C SER A 54 -3.05 -14.84 -2.69
N ASP A 55 -1.96 -14.88 -1.92
CA ASP A 55 -0.63 -14.45 -2.38
C ASP A 55 -0.14 -15.27 -3.59
N VAL A 56 -0.34 -16.59 -3.56
CA VAL A 56 0.04 -17.48 -4.66
C VAL A 56 -0.83 -17.25 -5.89
N GLY A 57 -2.14 -17.03 -5.71
CA GLY A 57 -3.05 -16.72 -6.81
C GLY A 57 -2.67 -15.42 -7.50
N ASP A 58 -2.51 -14.35 -6.71
CA ASP A 58 -2.12 -13.01 -7.17
C ASP A 58 -0.76 -13.04 -7.89
N TYR A 59 0.24 -13.73 -7.32
CA TYR A 59 1.54 -13.91 -7.95
C TYR A 59 1.45 -14.63 -9.31
N LEU A 60 0.71 -15.75 -9.39
CA LEU A 60 0.60 -16.53 -10.62
C LEU A 60 -0.16 -15.77 -11.70
N GLU A 61 -1.26 -15.10 -11.34
CA GLU A 61 -2.07 -14.33 -12.27
C GLU A 61 -1.26 -13.17 -12.87
N ASN A 62 -0.63 -12.35 -12.03
CA ASN A 62 0.17 -11.21 -12.51
C ASN A 62 1.48 -11.60 -13.22
N THR A 63 2.05 -12.78 -12.91
CA THR A 63 3.29 -13.25 -13.56
C THR A 63 3.05 -13.88 -14.92
N PHE A 64 1.96 -14.65 -15.07
CA PHE A 64 1.70 -15.46 -16.27
C PHE A 64 0.57 -14.93 -17.14
N THR A 65 -0.17 -13.92 -16.68
CA THR A 65 -1.19 -13.22 -17.45
C THR A 65 -0.90 -11.71 -17.46
N SER A 66 -1.84 -10.91 -17.92
CA SER A 66 -1.73 -9.44 -17.91
C SER A 66 -3.08 -8.87 -17.48
N PRO A 67 -3.47 -9.10 -16.22
CA PRO A 67 -4.77 -8.66 -15.74
C PRO A 67 -4.77 -7.13 -15.71
N GLY A 68 -5.85 -6.50 -16.19
CA GLY A 68 -5.93 -5.04 -16.22
C GLY A 68 -4.93 -4.36 -17.17
N ASP A 69 -4.48 -5.02 -18.24
CA ASP A 69 -3.68 -4.35 -19.28
C ASP A 69 -4.50 -3.23 -19.95
N TYR A 70 -4.21 -1.99 -19.60
CA TYR A 70 -4.95 -0.82 -20.07
C TYR A 70 -4.02 0.37 -20.33
N GLU A 71 -3.92 0.74 -21.61
CA GLU A 71 -3.03 1.80 -22.12
C GLU A 71 -3.68 3.20 -22.23
N GLY A 72 -4.90 3.37 -21.70
CA GLY A 72 -5.63 4.65 -21.79
C GLY A 72 -5.31 5.66 -20.68
N PRO A 73 -5.79 6.91 -20.80
CA PRO A 73 -5.71 7.88 -19.70
C PRO A 73 -6.44 7.36 -18.46
N ALA A 74 -6.02 7.82 -17.28
CA ALA A 74 -6.71 7.48 -16.03
C ALA A 74 -8.16 7.98 -16.07
N ARG A 75 -9.08 7.21 -15.48
CA ARG A 75 -10.52 7.45 -15.60
C ARG A 75 -11.12 8.26 -14.45
N ASN A 76 -10.48 8.25 -13.29
CA ASN A 76 -10.95 8.90 -12.07
C ASN A 76 -10.29 10.28 -11.85
N VAL A 77 -10.17 11.07 -12.91
CA VAL A 77 -9.66 12.44 -12.84
C VAL A 77 -10.77 13.44 -13.12
N ASN A 78 -10.74 14.58 -12.43
CA ASN A 78 -11.68 15.66 -12.67
C ASN A 78 -11.34 16.45 -13.96
N THR A 79 -12.15 17.45 -14.28
CA THR A 79 -11.97 18.33 -15.45
C THR A 79 -10.64 19.10 -15.45
N MET A 80 -9.99 19.21 -14.28
CA MET A 80 -8.67 19.83 -14.10
C MET A 80 -7.51 18.83 -14.20
N GLN A 81 -7.78 17.56 -14.52
CA GLN A 81 -6.80 16.46 -14.56
C GLN A 81 -6.22 16.11 -13.18
N GLU A 82 -6.92 16.46 -12.10
CA GLU A 82 -6.55 16.15 -10.72
C GLU A 82 -7.32 14.92 -10.22
N VAL A 83 -6.76 14.24 -9.22
CA VAL A 83 -7.44 13.15 -8.52
C VAL A 83 -8.30 13.75 -7.41
N PRO A 84 -9.63 13.59 -7.42
CA PRO A 84 -10.49 14.04 -6.32
C PRO A 84 -10.19 13.30 -5.01
N GLU A 85 -10.57 13.88 -3.87
CA GLU A 85 -10.61 13.13 -2.61
C GLU A 85 -11.65 12.02 -2.66
N SER A 86 -11.32 10.86 -2.11
CA SER A 86 -12.02 9.60 -2.35
C SER A 86 -11.77 8.64 -1.19
N SER A 87 -12.47 7.51 -1.10
CA SER A 87 -12.16 6.44 -0.15
C SER A 87 -10.74 5.86 -0.31
N TRP A 88 -10.08 6.12 -1.45
CA TRP A 88 -8.73 5.68 -1.80
C TRP A 88 -7.63 6.72 -1.48
N TYR A 89 -7.95 8.01 -1.62
CA TYR A 89 -6.96 9.09 -1.66
C TYR A 89 -7.50 10.38 -1.04
N ASN A 90 -6.62 11.13 -0.37
CA ASN A 90 -6.98 12.38 0.32
C ASN A 90 -6.01 13.48 -0.06
N TRP A 91 -6.51 14.70 -0.12
CA TRP A 91 -5.70 15.88 -0.40
C TRP A 91 -4.88 16.23 0.83
N ARG A 92 -3.57 15.99 0.75
CA ARG A 92 -2.60 16.34 1.80
C ARG A 92 -1.50 17.23 1.26
N HIS A 93 -0.24 16.80 1.32
CA HIS A 93 0.92 17.70 1.14
C HIS A 93 0.99 18.41 -0.21
N TYR A 94 0.53 17.77 -1.28
CA TYR A 94 0.52 18.37 -2.62
C TYR A 94 -0.47 19.55 -2.73
N HIS A 95 -1.67 19.40 -2.16
CA HIS A 95 -2.72 20.44 -2.19
C HIS A 95 -2.49 21.50 -1.11
N GLU A 96 -2.28 21.07 0.13
CA GLU A 96 -1.97 21.94 1.26
C GLU A 96 -0.67 21.51 1.91
N ARG A 97 0.34 22.39 1.82
CA ARG A 97 1.68 22.04 2.25
C ARG A 97 1.74 21.81 3.76
N MET A 98 1.87 20.55 4.14
CA MET A 98 2.07 20.15 5.53
C MET A 98 3.35 20.79 6.12
N SER A 99 3.27 21.20 7.39
CA SER A 99 4.45 21.64 8.16
C SER A 99 5.42 20.49 8.40
N VAL A 100 6.68 20.81 8.73
CA VAL A 100 7.69 19.79 9.07
C VAL A 100 7.23 18.91 10.24
N ASP A 101 6.56 19.48 11.24
CA ASP A 101 6.04 18.72 12.37
C ASP A 101 4.89 17.80 11.97
N ALA A 102 4.02 18.23 11.06
CA ALA A 102 2.98 17.39 10.49
C ALA A 102 3.57 16.25 9.65
N LEU A 103 4.61 16.50 8.84
CA LEU A 103 5.33 15.48 8.09
C LEU A 103 6.02 14.45 9.01
N LYS A 104 6.65 14.92 10.09
CA LYS A 104 7.28 14.04 11.10
C LYS A 104 6.27 13.20 11.87
N ARG A 105 5.05 13.71 12.05
CA ARG A 105 3.95 13.04 12.73
C ARG A 105 3.24 12.03 11.82
N GLY A 106 3.00 12.39 10.55
CA GLY A 106 2.26 11.58 9.58
C GLY A 106 0.84 11.27 10.06
N PRO A 107 0.37 10.02 9.97
CA PRO A 107 -1.00 9.63 10.35
C PRO A 107 -1.24 9.61 11.87
N ASN A 108 -0.19 9.76 12.68
CA ASN A 108 -0.30 9.64 14.13
C ASN A 108 -0.97 10.90 14.71
N PRO A 109 -1.90 10.78 15.68
CA PRO A 109 -2.53 11.93 16.31
C PRO A 109 -1.53 12.73 17.15
N ALA A 110 -1.73 14.05 17.24
CA ALA A 110 -0.79 14.96 17.89
C ALA A 110 -0.63 14.75 19.40
N ASP A 111 -1.64 14.17 20.04
CA ASP A 111 -1.75 13.95 21.48
C ASP A 111 -1.40 12.51 21.91
N ARG A 112 -1.01 11.61 20.98
CA ARG A 112 -0.64 10.23 21.31
C ARG A 112 0.71 9.83 20.72
N ALA A 113 1.55 9.23 21.57
CA ALA A 113 2.90 8.79 21.22
C ALA A 113 3.01 7.27 20.94
N GLY A 114 1.90 6.61 20.60
CA GLY A 114 1.83 5.16 20.38
C GLY A 114 1.25 4.39 21.56
N PRO A 115 1.61 3.10 21.74
CA PRO A 115 1.09 2.27 22.82
C PRO A 115 1.26 2.93 24.19
N ALA A 116 0.25 2.81 25.04
CA ALA A 116 0.23 3.41 26.37
C ALA A 116 1.43 2.95 27.21
N PRO A 117 2.00 3.83 28.05
CA PRO A 117 3.04 3.44 29.00
C PRO A 117 2.58 2.32 29.94
N GLY A 118 3.54 1.52 30.41
CA GLY A 118 3.29 0.39 31.30
C GLY A 118 3.34 -0.95 30.57
N THR A 119 2.67 -1.95 31.15
CA THR A 119 2.60 -3.32 30.63
C THR A 119 1.81 -3.39 29.33
N TRP A 120 2.25 -4.24 28.40
CA TRP A 120 1.49 -4.63 27.21
C TRP A 120 1.15 -6.12 27.27
N THR A 121 -0.12 -6.46 27.03
CA THR A 121 -0.60 -7.84 27.05
C THR A 121 -0.45 -8.44 25.65
N VAL A 122 0.31 -9.52 25.53
CA VAL A 122 0.44 -10.30 24.29
C VAL A 122 -0.87 -11.02 24.03
N VAL A 123 -1.44 -10.84 22.85
CA VAL A 123 -2.70 -11.47 22.41
C VAL A 123 -2.43 -12.65 21.49
N SER A 124 -1.44 -12.51 20.61
CA SER A 124 -1.01 -13.59 19.74
C SER A 124 0.44 -13.39 19.31
N THR A 125 1.10 -14.49 18.95
CA THR A 125 2.41 -14.47 18.31
C THR A 125 2.28 -15.12 16.94
N LYS A 126 3.00 -14.59 15.96
CA LYS A 126 3.05 -15.15 14.61
C LYS A 126 4.51 -15.22 14.19
N GLU A 127 4.98 -16.41 13.85
CA GLU A 127 6.22 -16.60 13.12
C GLU A 127 5.86 -16.83 11.65
N GLU A 128 6.09 -15.84 10.80
CA GLU A 128 5.99 -16.00 9.34
C GLU A 128 7.40 -16.17 8.77
N GLY A 129 7.72 -17.39 8.36
CA GLY A 129 9.07 -17.73 7.91
C GLY A 129 10.10 -17.54 9.03
N LYS A 130 10.97 -16.53 8.90
CA LYS A 130 11.99 -16.17 9.91
C LYS A 130 11.74 -14.79 10.55
N SER A 131 10.72 -14.04 10.10
CA SER A 131 10.32 -12.77 10.68
C SER A 131 9.32 -12.99 11.81
N VAL A 132 9.52 -12.26 12.91
CA VAL A 132 8.72 -12.36 14.12
C VAL A 132 7.70 -11.24 14.12
N GLY A 133 6.44 -11.58 14.43
CA GLY A 133 5.35 -10.64 14.66
C GLY A 133 4.60 -10.98 15.94
N MET A 134 4.04 -9.96 16.60
CA MET A 134 3.30 -10.14 17.84
C MET A 134 2.16 -9.14 17.95
N GLN A 135 0.96 -9.60 18.26
CA GLN A 135 -0.13 -8.70 18.59
C GLN A 135 -0.14 -8.42 20.09
N ILE A 136 -0.31 -7.14 20.43
CA ILE A 136 -0.45 -6.70 21.82
C ILE A 136 -1.71 -5.86 21.99
N THR A 137 -2.18 -5.80 23.23
CA THR A 137 -3.13 -4.80 23.71
C THR A 137 -2.46 -3.98 24.80
N ASP A 138 -2.55 -2.65 24.70
CA ASP A 138 -2.02 -1.76 25.74
C ASP A 138 -3.04 -1.51 26.87
N ARG A 139 -2.67 -0.72 27.87
CA ARG A 139 -3.56 -0.39 29.00
C ARG A 139 -4.78 0.47 28.65
N ARG A 140 -4.81 1.10 27.48
CA ARG A 140 -5.99 1.83 26.97
C ARG A 140 -6.94 0.91 26.20
N GLY A 141 -6.56 -0.35 25.97
CA GLY A 141 -7.32 -1.27 25.12
C GLY A 141 -7.01 -1.11 23.64
N ASP A 142 -6.03 -0.28 23.26
CA ASP A 142 -5.62 -0.17 21.86
C ASP A 142 -4.83 -1.44 21.46
N ARG A 143 -5.17 -2.02 20.29
CA ARG A 143 -4.47 -3.17 19.70
C ARG A 143 -3.38 -2.72 18.73
N TYR A 144 -2.21 -3.37 18.81
CA TYR A 144 -1.09 -3.14 17.92
C TYR A 144 -0.48 -4.45 17.42
N LEU A 145 0.00 -4.44 16.18
CA LEU A 145 0.92 -5.42 15.65
C LEU A 145 2.35 -4.90 15.84
N LEU A 146 3.14 -5.62 16.64
CA LEU A 146 4.58 -5.43 16.76
C LEU A 146 5.29 -6.19 15.64
N LYS A 147 6.07 -5.46 14.84
CA LYS A 147 7.01 -5.99 13.85
C LYS A 147 8.44 -5.68 14.28
N PHE A 148 9.34 -6.64 14.16
CA PHE A 148 10.71 -6.54 14.68
C PHE A 148 11.74 -6.49 13.56
N ASP A 149 12.87 -5.83 13.83
CA ASP A 149 14.03 -5.90 12.94
C ASP A 149 14.75 -7.25 13.09
N PRO A 150 15.40 -7.75 12.03
CA PRO A 150 16.21 -8.96 12.10
C PRO A 150 17.50 -8.72 12.91
N PRO A 151 18.11 -9.77 13.49
CA PRO A 151 19.31 -9.62 14.30
C PRO A 151 20.43 -8.88 13.56
N ARG A 152 21.13 -7.99 14.29
CA ARG A 152 22.21 -7.12 13.79
C ARG A 152 21.78 -5.98 12.85
N HIS A 153 20.50 -5.80 12.58
CA HIS A 153 19.98 -4.77 11.67
C HIS A 153 18.97 -3.86 12.36
N ILE A 154 19.35 -3.31 13.51
CA ILE A 154 18.51 -2.36 14.26
C ILE A 154 18.14 -1.19 13.35
N GLU A 155 16.86 -0.81 13.35
CA GLU A 155 16.28 0.29 12.58
C GLU A 155 16.13 0.06 11.06
N LEU A 156 16.45 -1.14 10.56
CA LEU A 156 16.31 -1.45 9.12
C LEU A 156 14.85 -1.42 8.64
N SER A 157 14.09 -2.48 8.94
CA SER A 157 12.70 -2.60 8.50
C SER A 157 11.80 -1.70 9.32
N THR A 158 12.09 -1.55 10.63
CA THR A 158 11.29 -0.69 11.51
C THR A 158 11.46 0.80 11.19
N GLY A 159 12.65 1.22 10.75
CA GLY A 159 12.90 2.58 10.29
C GLY A 159 12.23 2.85 8.96
N ALA A 160 12.40 1.94 7.99
CA ALA A 160 11.75 2.00 6.69
C ALA A 160 10.22 2.11 6.81
N GLU A 161 9.59 1.23 7.60
CA GLU A 161 8.15 1.22 7.83
C GLU A 161 7.65 2.59 8.32
N VAL A 162 8.26 3.16 9.36
CA VAL A 162 7.80 4.42 9.95
C VAL A 162 8.04 5.61 9.03
N VAL A 163 9.18 5.66 8.34
CA VAL A 163 9.50 6.77 7.42
C VAL A 163 8.58 6.73 6.21
N VAL A 164 8.45 5.58 5.57
CA VAL A 164 7.69 5.45 4.33
C VAL A 164 6.19 5.54 4.57
N THR A 165 5.67 5.05 5.70
CA THR A 165 4.29 5.33 6.15
C THR A 165 3.99 6.83 6.14
N LYS A 166 4.91 7.65 6.67
CA LYS A 166 4.71 9.11 6.74
C LYS A 166 4.78 9.77 5.36
N ILE A 167 5.64 9.26 4.47
CA ILE A 167 5.72 9.71 3.09
C ILE A 167 4.40 9.38 2.36
N PHE A 168 3.93 8.14 2.40
CA PHE A 168 2.68 7.73 1.77
C PHE A 168 1.45 8.45 2.35
N TYR A 169 1.45 8.71 3.66
CA TYR A 169 0.46 9.60 4.26
C TYR A 169 0.51 10.99 3.62
N ALA A 170 1.67 11.63 3.57
CA ALA A 170 1.82 12.96 2.98
C ALA A 170 1.44 12.99 1.48
N LEU A 171 1.67 11.89 0.77
CA LEU A 171 1.27 11.71 -0.64
C LEU A 171 -0.24 11.59 -0.83
N GLY A 172 -1.02 11.24 0.19
CA GLY A 172 -2.49 11.22 0.13
C GLY A 172 -3.13 9.85 0.37
N TYR A 173 -2.35 8.77 0.46
CA TYR A 173 -2.86 7.41 0.70
C TYR A 173 -3.32 7.21 2.16
N ASN A 174 -4.27 6.30 2.38
CA ASN A 174 -4.60 5.86 3.73
C ASN A 174 -3.58 4.81 4.18
N VAL A 175 -3.03 5.01 5.38
CA VAL A 175 -1.97 4.18 5.95
C VAL A 175 -2.19 4.07 7.46
N PRO A 176 -1.69 3.00 8.12
CA PRO A 176 -1.88 2.82 9.55
C PRO A 176 -1.05 3.80 10.38
N GLN A 177 -1.43 3.95 11.64
CA GLN A 177 -0.60 4.65 12.62
C GLN A 177 0.56 3.75 13.03
N ASN A 178 1.77 4.14 12.62
CA ASN A 178 3.00 3.39 12.89
C ASN A 178 3.91 4.15 13.87
N TYR A 179 4.32 3.46 14.93
CA TYR A 179 5.16 4.01 15.98
C TYR A 179 6.45 3.21 16.12
N ALA A 180 7.59 3.87 15.97
CA ALA A 180 8.87 3.33 16.37
C ALA A 180 8.92 3.24 17.90
N VAL A 181 9.09 2.02 18.43
CA VAL A 181 9.16 1.78 19.88
C VAL A 181 10.41 1.00 20.25
N SER A 182 10.92 1.30 21.45
CA SER A 182 11.97 0.53 22.10
C SER A 182 11.53 0.20 23.52
N PHE A 183 11.54 -1.07 23.89
CA PHE A 183 11.02 -1.53 25.18
C PHE A 183 11.87 -2.66 25.76
N ARG A 184 11.80 -2.86 27.07
CA ARG A 184 12.41 -4.04 27.69
C ARG A 184 11.45 -5.23 27.65
N PRO A 185 11.93 -6.47 27.45
CA PRO A 185 11.08 -7.66 27.39
C PRO A 185 10.12 -7.82 28.58
N GLU A 186 10.50 -7.36 29.78
CA GLU A 186 9.68 -7.46 30.99
C GLU A 186 8.39 -6.63 30.93
N ARG A 187 8.28 -5.72 29.94
CA ARG A 187 7.04 -4.98 29.67
C ARG A 187 5.92 -5.90 29.19
N LEU A 188 6.26 -7.02 28.56
CA LEU A 188 5.28 -7.95 28.00
C LEU A 188 4.76 -8.91 29.07
N GLU A 189 3.45 -9.04 29.10
CA GLU A 189 2.73 -10.06 29.86
C GLU A 189 1.94 -10.93 28.87
N LEU A 190 1.94 -12.24 29.07
CA LEU A 190 1.19 -13.17 28.22
C LEU A 190 -0.30 -13.06 28.55
N GLY A 191 -1.14 -12.87 27.54
CA GLY A 191 -2.58 -12.98 27.68
C GLY A 191 -3.02 -14.42 27.95
N GLU A 192 -4.22 -14.58 28.50
CA GLU A 192 -4.74 -15.88 28.94
C GLU A 192 -4.87 -16.90 27.80
N GLU A 193 -5.12 -16.43 26.57
CA GLU A 193 -5.31 -17.27 25.38
C GLU A 193 -3.99 -17.58 24.64
N VAL A 194 -2.86 -17.02 25.09
CA VAL A 194 -1.56 -17.25 24.45
C VAL A 194 -0.98 -18.57 24.91
N SER A 195 -0.76 -19.50 23.97
CA SER A 195 -0.33 -20.87 24.24
C SER A 195 1.18 -21.03 24.55
N ILE A 196 1.97 -19.97 24.45
CA ILE A 196 3.42 -20.00 24.68
C ILE A 196 3.77 -19.57 26.12
N GLY A 197 4.87 -20.09 26.65
CA GLY A 197 5.39 -19.73 27.97
C GLY A 197 6.30 -18.50 27.97
N ARG A 198 6.70 -18.06 29.18
CA ARG A 198 7.66 -16.95 29.36
C ARG A 198 9.01 -17.21 28.68
N GLU A 199 9.47 -18.46 28.66
CA GLU A 199 10.74 -18.83 28.03
C GLU A 199 10.65 -18.82 26.50
N ASP A 200 9.55 -19.33 25.93
CA ASP A 200 9.30 -19.26 24.48
C ASP A 200 9.21 -17.81 23.99
N LEU A 201 8.53 -16.94 24.76
CA LEU A 201 8.49 -15.51 24.48
C LEU A 201 9.89 -14.89 24.48
N ARG A 202 10.76 -15.32 25.41
CA ARG A 202 12.15 -14.86 25.48
C ARG A 202 12.95 -15.34 24.27
N GLU A 203 12.78 -16.58 23.84
CA GLU A 203 13.42 -17.14 22.65
C GLU A 203 12.98 -16.38 21.39
N LEU A 204 11.67 -16.14 21.25
CA LEU A 204 11.09 -15.39 20.14
C LEU A 204 11.65 -13.96 20.06
N LEU A 205 11.74 -13.24 21.19
CA LEU A 205 12.39 -11.92 21.23
C LEU A 205 13.91 -11.99 21.03
N GLY A 206 14.53 -13.13 21.32
CA GLY A 206 15.94 -13.41 21.01
C GLY A 206 16.25 -13.41 19.51
N LYS A 207 15.23 -13.66 18.67
CA LYS A 207 15.32 -13.58 17.21
C LYS A 207 15.17 -12.15 16.67
N ALA A 208 14.80 -11.17 17.51
CA ALA A 208 14.68 -9.76 17.12
C ALA A 208 15.98 -8.98 17.37
N ALA A 209 16.16 -7.85 16.68
CA ALA A 209 17.24 -6.93 16.95
C ALA A 209 17.10 -6.29 18.35
N GLN A 210 18.20 -6.30 19.10
CA GLN A 210 18.27 -5.76 20.46
C GLN A 210 19.37 -4.72 20.58
N TYR A 211 19.07 -3.62 21.26
CA TYR A 211 20.07 -2.64 21.67
C TYR A 211 21.04 -3.24 22.71
N PRO A 212 22.26 -2.69 22.86
CA PRO A 212 23.24 -3.17 23.84
C PRO A 212 22.74 -3.19 25.30
N ASP A 213 21.72 -2.39 25.62
CA ASP A 213 21.12 -2.33 26.95
C ASP A 213 19.94 -3.29 27.15
N GLY A 214 19.73 -4.23 26.22
CA GLY A 214 18.70 -5.26 26.28
C GLY A 214 17.31 -4.82 25.85
N ARG A 215 17.15 -3.58 25.36
CA ARG A 215 15.86 -3.15 24.77
C ARG A 215 15.68 -3.76 23.38
N VAL A 216 14.45 -4.16 23.08
CA VAL A 216 14.04 -4.65 21.75
C VAL A 216 13.50 -3.49 20.93
N ARG A 217 13.91 -3.42 19.65
CA ARG A 217 13.38 -2.46 18.66
C ARG A 217 12.18 -3.06 17.94
N ALA A 218 11.09 -2.31 17.81
CA ALA A 218 9.93 -2.70 17.01
C ALA A 218 9.24 -1.49 16.36
N VAL A 219 8.39 -1.76 15.37
CA VAL A 219 7.25 -0.89 15.04
C VAL A 219 6.02 -1.44 15.72
N ALA A 220 5.29 -0.57 16.41
CA ALA A 220 3.92 -0.82 16.81
C ALA A 220 2.98 -0.20 15.77
N SER A 221 2.40 -1.06 14.92
CA SER A 221 1.35 -0.69 13.96
C SER A 221 0.00 -0.81 14.62
N LYS A 222 -0.73 0.30 14.77
CA LYS A 222 -2.08 0.26 15.36
C LYS A 222 -3.03 -0.46 14.40
N PHE A 223 -3.89 -1.31 14.94
CA PHE A 223 -4.96 -1.93 14.15
C PHE A 223 -5.87 -0.85 13.58
N LEU A 224 -6.21 -0.97 12.29
CA LEU A 224 -7.09 -0.05 11.60
C LEU A 224 -8.52 -0.14 12.16
N GLU A 225 -9.25 0.95 12.02
CA GLU A 225 -10.67 1.01 12.34
C GLU A 225 -11.50 0.38 11.20
N GLY A 226 -12.70 -0.08 11.53
CA GLY A 226 -13.59 -0.75 10.60
C GLY A 226 -13.48 -2.27 10.62
N GLU A 227 -14.36 -2.93 9.87
CA GLU A 227 -14.39 -4.37 9.69
C GLU A 227 -13.47 -4.78 8.51
N PRO A 228 -12.46 -5.63 8.73
CA PRO A 228 -11.57 -6.09 7.66
C PRO A 228 -12.35 -6.91 6.63
N ILE A 229 -12.17 -6.62 5.34
CA ILE A 229 -12.77 -7.40 4.24
C ILE A 229 -11.74 -7.93 3.22
N GLY A 230 -10.48 -7.96 3.63
CA GLY A 230 -9.35 -8.47 2.85
C GLY A 230 -8.59 -7.39 2.07
N PRO A 231 -7.66 -7.79 1.20
CA PRO A 231 -6.93 -6.89 0.32
C PRO A 231 -7.75 -6.49 -0.92
N PHE A 232 -7.38 -5.37 -1.55
CA PHE A 232 -7.83 -5.03 -2.90
C PHE A 232 -6.86 -5.58 -3.96
N GLN A 233 -7.39 -5.80 -5.18
CA GLN A 233 -6.59 -6.16 -6.36
C GLN A 233 -6.08 -4.90 -7.05
N TYR A 234 -4.95 -4.93 -7.75
CA TYR A 234 -4.50 -3.75 -8.53
C TYR A 234 -5.15 -3.66 -9.93
N HIS A 235 -6.09 -4.53 -10.23
CA HIS A 235 -6.87 -4.51 -11.48
C HIS A 235 -8.35 -4.83 -11.23
N GLY A 236 -9.19 -4.53 -12.22
CA GLY A 236 -10.62 -4.74 -12.17
C GLY A 236 -11.29 -3.86 -11.13
N THR A 237 -12.47 -4.26 -10.70
CA THR A 237 -13.19 -3.64 -9.58
C THR A 237 -13.64 -4.73 -8.61
N ARG A 238 -13.96 -4.33 -7.39
CA ARG A 238 -14.66 -5.14 -6.42
C ARG A 238 -16.14 -5.23 -6.80
N GLN A 239 -16.57 -6.40 -7.27
CA GLN A 239 -17.90 -6.60 -7.87
C GLN A 239 -19.07 -6.40 -6.90
N ASP A 240 -18.84 -6.58 -5.59
CA ASP A 240 -19.83 -6.40 -4.54
C ASP A 240 -19.70 -5.04 -3.82
N ASP A 241 -18.91 -4.11 -4.39
CA ASP A 241 -18.80 -2.72 -3.95
C ASP A 241 -19.42 -1.77 -4.99
N GLY A 242 -20.53 -1.13 -4.62
CA GLY A 242 -21.25 -0.21 -5.49
C GLY A 242 -20.55 1.14 -5.68
N ASN A 243 -19.61 1.48 -4.80
CA ASN A 243 -18.78 2.69 -4.91
C ASN A 243 -17.54 2.46 -5.79
N ASP A 244 -17.10 1.21 -5.95
CA ASP A 244 -15.93 0.88 -6.75
C ASP A 244 -16.23 0.73 -8.26
N ILE A 245 -16.38 1.87 -8.92
CA ILE A 245 -16.81 1.95 -10.32
C ILE A 245 -15.66 2.13 -11.32
N PHE A 246 -14.45 2.41 -10.83
CA PHE A 246 -13.28 2.62 -11.67
C PHE A 246 -12.35 1.42 -11.57
N PRO A 247 -12.05 0.73 -12.70
CA PRO A 247 -11.04 -0.32 -12.68
C PRO A 247 -9.75 0.17 -12.05
N HIS A 248 -9.17 -0.59 -11.13
CA HIS A 248 -8.02 -0.18 -10.33
C HIS A 248 -6.79 0.15 -11.18
N GLU A 249 -6.56 -0.59 -12.26
CA GLU A 249 -5.52 -0.29 -13.28
C GLU A 249 -5.75 1.05 -13.97
N SER A 250 -6.97 1.60 -13.88
CA SER A 250 -7.38 2.88 -14.48
C SER A 250 -7.38 4.05 -13.50
N ARG A 251 -7.11 3.79 -12.22
CA ARG A 251 -7.03 4.81 -11.17
C ARG A 251 -5.70 5.57 -11.21
N ARG A 252 -5.77 6.90 -11.22
CA ARG A 252 -4.60 7.79 -11.37
C ARG A 252 -3.66 7.72 -10.17
N GLU A 253 -4.20 7.62 -8.97
CA GLU A 253 -3.47 7.51 -7.70
C GLU A 253 -2.79 6.16 -7.56
N LEU A 254 -3.37 5.07 -8.06
CA LEU A 254 -2.69 3.77 -8.06
C LEU A 254 -1.55 3.76 -9.08
N ARG A 255 -1.76 4.31 -10.28
CA ARG A 255 -0.67 4.52 -11.26
C ARG A 255 0.44 5.43 -10.80
N GLY A 256 0.04 6.54 -10.17
CA GLY A 256 0.97 7.50 -9.59
C GLY A 256 1.84 6.87 -8.51
N MET A 257 1.31 5.86 -7.80
CA MET A 257 2.04 5.11 -6.78
C MET A 257 3.33 4.51 -7.34
N ARG A 258 3.35 4.04 -8.60
CA ARG A 258 4.53 3.45 -9.23
C ARG A 258 5.76 4.37 -9.18
N VAL A 259 5.55 5.68 -9.31
CA VAL A 259 6.65 6.67 -9.25
C VAL A 259 7.30 6.68 -7.86
N PHE A 260 6.47 6.70 -6.81
CA PHE A 260 6.94 6.73 -5.43
C PHE A 260 7.43 5.36 -4.96
N ALA A 261 6.83 4.28 -5.46
CA ALA A 261 7.29 2.92 -5.22
C ALA A 261 8.69 2.72 -5.83
N ALA A 262 8.94 3.21 -7.04
CA ALA A 262 10.29 3.20 -7.62
C ALA A 262 11.27 4.03 -6.78
N TRP A 263 10.91 5.27 -6.44
CA TRP A 263 11.78 6.16 -5.67
C TRP A 263 12.16 5.60 -4.29
N LEU A 264 11.23 4.91 -3.63
CA LEU A 264 11.41 4.34 -2.29
C LEU A 264 11.75 2.86 -2.34
N ASN A 265 12.03 2.30 -3.52
CA ASN A 265 12.27 0.87 -3.74
C ASN A 265 11.23 -0.05 -3.05
N HIS A 266 9.95 0.31 -3.13
CA HIS A 266 8.83 -0.45 -2.60
C HIS A 266 8.45 -1.60 -3.55
N VAL A 267 9.33 -2.60 -3.61
CA VAL A 267 9.16 -3.76 -4.50
C VAL A 267 7.99 -4.67 -4.10
N ASP A 268 7.50 -4.51 -2.87
CA ASP A 268 6.48 -5.34 -2.25
C ASP A 268 5.08 -4.73 -2.33
N ALA A 269 4.83 -3.86 -3.32
CA ALA A 269 3.50 -3.29 -3.60
C ALA A 269 2.57 -4.35 -4.20
N ARG A 270 2.25 -5.36 -3.38
CA ARG A 270 1.43 -6.54 -3.67
C ARG A 270 0.04 -6.36 -3.11
N SER A 271 -0.96 -7.06 -3.66
CA SER A 271 -2.32 -6.97 -3.15
C SER A 271 -2.41 -7.38 -1.69
N ILE A 272 -1.68 -8.42 -1.24
CA ILE A 272 -1.65 -8.82 0.17
C ILE A 272 -1.15 -7.74 1.15
N ASN A 273 -0.43 -6.73 0.65
CA ASN A 273 0.02 -5.57 1.43
C ASN A 273 -0.93 -4.35 1.30
N SER A 274 -2.13 -4.57 0.77
CA SER A 274 -3.24 -3.65 0.85
C SER A 274 -4.28 -4.12 1.86
N PHE A 275 -5.19 -3.24 2.25
CA PHE A 275 -6.23 -3.57 3.21
C PHE A 275 -7.49 -2.73 3.02
N ASP A 276 -8.59 -3.42 2.75
CA ASP A 276 -9.93 -2.85 2.71
C ASP A 276 -10.62 -3.04 4.06
N ALA A 277 -11.21 -1.96 4.54
CA ALA A 277 -12.02 -1.95 5.74
C ALA A 277 -13.39 -1.33 5.46
N VAL A 278 -14.46 -1.99 5.92
CA VAL A 278 -15.78 -1.37 5.98
C VAL A 278 -15.81 -0.41 7.16
N VAL A 279 -16.02 0.86 6.88
CA VAL A 279 -16.08 1.94 7.87
C VAL A 279 -17.48 2.54 7.91
N ASN A 280 -17.86 3.04 9.07
CA ASN A 280 -19.06 3.85 9.26
C ASN A 280 -18.61 5.29 9.57
N ASP A 281 -18.86 6.22 8.65
CA ASP A 281 -18.43 7.61 8.76
C ASP A 281 -19.45 8.54 8.10
N ILE A 282 -19.29 9.86 8.26
CA ILE A 282 -20.13 10.83 7.56
C ILE A 282 -19.66 10.93 6.10
N SER A 283 -20.58 10.67 5.16
CA SER A 283 -20.33 10.89 3.75
C SER A 283 -20.16 12.39 3.48
N PRO A 284 -19.03 12.86 2.92
CA PRO A 284 -18.88 14.25 2.55
C PRO A 284 -19.85 14.65 1.42
N THR A 285 -20.34 13.67 0.65
CA THR A 285 -21.25 13.87 -0.48
C THR A 285 -22.68 14.11 -0.03
N THR A 286 -23.19 13.32 0.93
CA THR A 286 -24.59 13.41 1.37
C THR A 286 -24.77 14.17 2.69
N GLY A 287 -23.72 14.21 3.54
CA GLY A 287 -23.80 14.73 4.90
C GLY A 287 -24.40 13.75 5.92
N ASP A 288 -24.78 12.55 5.48
CA ASP A 288 -25.36 11.50 6.32
C ASP A 288 -24.32 10.45 6.73
N SER A 289 -24.66 9.65 7.76
CA SER A 289 -23.88 8.44 8.08
C SER A 289 -23.95 7.48 6.90
N ALA A 290 -22.79 6.96 6.50
CA ALA A 290 -22.66 5.99 5.42
C ALA A 290 -21.69 4.88 5.83
N GLN A 291 -22.07 3.66 5.45
CA GLN A 291 -21.18 2.51 5.45
C GLN A 291 -20.54 2.36 4.06
N TYR A 292 -19.21 2.40 3.99
CA TYR A 292 -18.46 2.25 2.73
C TYR A 292 -17.09 1.61 2.97
N VAL A 293 -16.41 1.22 1.89
CA VAL A 293 -15.06 0.63 1.96
C VAL A 293 -13.99 1.72 1.93
N ARG A 294 -13.03 1.66 2.85
CA ARG A 294 -11.83 2.49 2.85
C ARG A 294 -10.60 1.62 2.54
N HIS A 295 -9.84 2.06 1.54
CA HIS A 295 -8.70 1.32 1.00
C HIS A 295 -7.40 1.84 1.61
N HIS A 296 -6.59 0.95 2.18
CA HIS A 296 -5.34 1.27 2.86
C HIS A 296 -4.15 0.57 2.22
N LEU A 297 -2.98 1.19 2.33
CA LEU A 297 -1.69 0.58 2.03
C LEU A 297 -0.99 0.23 3.34
N LEU A 298 -0.46 -0.98 3.41
CA LEU A 298 0.22 -1.55 4.57
C LEU A 298 1.65 -1.99 4.22
N ASP A 299 2.38 -2.36 5.26
CA ASP A 299 3.65 -3.09 5.20
C ASP A 299 4.77 -2.43 4.38
N PHE A 300 5.22 -1.29 4.89
CA PHE A 300 6.34 -0.57 4.32
C PHE A 300 7.71 -1.02 4.85
N GLY A 301 7.78 -2.07 5.68
CA GLY A 301 9.03 -2.57 6.26
C GLY A 301 10.00 -3.14 5.23
N THR A 302 9.51 -3.49 4.06
CA THR A 302 10.29 -3.92 2.89
C THR A 302 10.41 -2.80 1.85
N THR A 303 10.55 -1.55 2.30
CA THR A 303 10.90 -0.42 1.43
C THR A 303 12.36 -0.02 1.66
N LEU A 304 12.84 0.95 0.87
CA LEU A 304 14.22 1.40 0.87
C LEU A 304 15.17 0.22 0.63
N GLY A 305 16.22 0.07 1.45
CA GLY A 305 17.12 -1.07 1.41
C GLY A 305 16.73 -2.23 2.32
N GLY A 306 15.57 -2.17 2.98
CA GLY A 306 15.10 -3.14 3.97
C GLY A 306 14.39 -4.35 3.37
N GLY A 307 14.74 -5.54 3.86
CA GLY A 307 14.08 -6.81 3.55
C GLY A 307 13.57 -7.50 4.84
N PRO A 308 12.82 -8.60 4.71
CA PRO A 308 12.21 -9.27 5.86
C PRO A 308 13.22 -9.87 6.84
N LEU A 309 14.42 -10.23 6.36
CA LEU A 309 15.45 -10.97 7.12
C LEU A 309 16.83 -10.29 7.16
N GLY A 310 16.89 -9.05 6.69
CA GLY A 310 18.12 -8.27 6.52
C GLY A 310 17.96 -7.33 5.35
N PRO A 311 19.07 -6.79 4.81
CA PRO A 311 19.04 -5.97 3.61
C PRO A 311 18.36 -6.71 2.45
N LYS A 312 17.68 -5.97 1.58
CA LYS A 312 17.09 -6.51 0.35
C LYS A 312 18.11 -7.28 -0.47
N ASP A 313 17.65 -8.27 -1.22
CA ASP A 313 18.52 -8.86 -2.24
C ASP A 313 18.82 -7.82 -3.33
N ARG A 314 20.04 -7.83 -3.86
CA ARG A 314 20.53 -6.81 -4.82
C ARG A 314 19.72 -6.74 -6.12
N TRP A 315 19.02 -7.81 -6.49
CA TRP A 315 18.19 -7.85 -7.69
C TRP A 315 16.83 -7.16 -7.51
N GLN A 316 16.37 -6.97 -6.27
CA GLN A 316 15.07 -6.38 -5.99
C GLN A 316 15.07 -4.90 -6.39
N GLY A 317 14.14 -4.54 -7.28
CA GLY A 317 14.07 -3.22 -7.90
C GLY A 317 14.63 -3.20 -9.33
N TYR A 318 15.38 -4.23 -9.75
CA TYR A 318 15.93 -4.33 -11.12
C TYR A 318 15.22 -5.38 -11.98
N GLU A 319 14.66 -6.42 -11.34
CA GLU A 319 14.08 -7.58 -12.01
C GLU A 319 12.86 -8.11 -11.25
N TYR A 320 11.92 -8.71 -11.98
CA TYR A 320 10.87 -9.52 -11.37
C TYR A 320 11.47 -10.80 -10.80
N GLY A 321 10.83 -11.39 -9.79
CA GLY A 321 11.22 -12.67 -9.21
C GLY A 321 11.31 -13.79 -10.26
N LEU A 322 10.43 -13.75 -11.28
CA LEU A 322 10.53 -14.58 -12.47
C LEU A 322 10.75 -13.72 -13.72
N GLN A 323 11.97 -13.74 -14.26
CA GLN A 323 12.33 -13.05 -15.51
C GLN A 323 13.04 -14.01 -16.49
N PRO A 324 12.28 -14.82 -17.25
CA PRO A 324 12.84 -15.93 -18.05
C PRO A 324 13.98 -15.52 -19.00
N GLY A 325 13.89 -14.35 -19.63
CA GLY A 325 14.94 -13.85 -20.51
C GLY A 325 16.28 -13.60 -19.80
N ARG A 326 16.25 -12.99 -18.59
CA ARG A 326 17.45 -12.77 -17.76
C ARG A 326 17.99 -14.09 -17.21
N MET A 327 17.10 -14.99 -16.79
CA MET A 327 17.47 -16.32 -16.31
C MET A 327 18.14 -17.16 -17.40
N ALA A 328 17.60 -17.17 -18.62
CA ALA A 328 18.19 -17.86 -19.77
C ALA A 328 19.55 -17.25 -20.16
N LEU A 329 19.67 -15.92 -20.13
CA LEU A 329 20.94 -15.24 -20.39
C LEU A 329 22.00 -15.62 -19.35
N ARG A 330 21.66 -15.66 -18.05
CA ARG A 330 22.58 -16.13 -17.01
C ARG A 330 22.97 -17.58 -17.23
N ALA A 331 22.03 -18.46 -17.56
CA ALA A 331 22.32 -19.87 -17.82
C ALA A 331 23.27 -20.04 -19.02
N ALA A 332 22.99 -19.37 -20.14
CA ALA A 332 23.80 -19.44 -21.36
C ALA A 332 25.20 -18.84 -21.18
N THR A 333 25.36 -17.87 -20.29
CA THR A 333 26.63 -17.20 -20.00
C THR A 333 27.31 -17.70 -18.73
N LEU A 334 26.83 -18.79 -18.13
CA LEU A 334 27.34 -19.34 -16.86
C LEU A 334 27.42 -18.29 -15.73
N GLY A 335 26.51 -17.32 -15.73
CA GLY A 335 26.42 -16.25 -14.75
C GLY A 335 27.26 -15.00 -15.05
N PHE A 336 28.03 -14.97 -16.15
CA PHE A 336 28.84 -13.79 -16.50
C PHE A 336 28.03 -12.60 -17.04
N ALA A 337 26.76 -12.81 -17.45
CA ALA A 337 25.87 -11.75 -17.91
C ALA A 337 24.47 -11.87 -17.30
N GLY A 338 23.67 -10.80 -17.45
CA GLY A 338 22.27 -10.79 -17.02
C GLY A 338 22.06 -10.45 -15.54
N ALA A 339 23.06 -9.89 -14.87
CA ALA A 339 23.02 -9.51 -13.47
C ALA A 339 23.76 -8.17 -13.23
N PRO A 340 23.33 -7.06 -13.85
CA PRO A 340 24.03 -5.77 -13.74
C PRO A 340 24.14 -5.28 -12.29
N TRP A 341 23.18 -5.66 -11.44
CA TRP A 341 23.19 -5.36 -10.01
C TRP A 341 24.34 -6.04 -9.23
N LEU A 342 25.08 -7.01 -9.79
CA LEU A 342 26.20 -7.65 -9.09
C LEU A 342 27.36 -6.67 -8.86
N SER A 343 27.59 -5.78 -9.82
CA SER A 343 28.69 -4.81 -9.78
C SER A 343 28.37 -3.58 -8.93
N ILE A 344 27.13 -3.43 -8.47
CA ILE A 344 26.73 -2.28 -7.65
C ILE A 344 27.27 -2.48 -6.23
N GLU A 345 27.99 -1.46 -5.76
CA GLU A 345 28.46 -1.38 -4.39
C GLU A 345 27.43 -0.64 -3.54
N TYR A 346 27.00 -1.27 -2.45
CA TYR A 346 26.11 -0.66 -1.49
C TYR A 346 26.89 -0.27 -0.24
N PRO A 347 26.65 0.92 0.34
CA PRO A 347 27.20 1.26 1.64
C PRO A 347 26.78 0.25 2.72
N ASP A 348 27.71 -0.14 3.60
CA ASP A 348 27.43 -1.07 4.71
C ASP A 348 26.82 -0.33 5.90
N TYR A 349 25.54 0.01 5.77
CA TYR A 349 24.73 0.60 6.83
C TYR A 349 23.64 -0.38 7.27
N PRO A 350 23.81 -1.11 8.40
CA PRO A 350 22.87 -2.12 8.84
C PRO A 350 21.44 -1.62 9.06
N SER A 351 21.26 -0.34 9.36
CA SER A 351 19.96 0.32 9.57
C SER A 351 19.29 0.83 8.29
N ILE A 352 19.96 0.75 7.14
CA ILE A 352 19.46 1.27 5.85
C ILE A 352 19.35 0.14 4.81
N GLY A 353 20.32 -0.78 4.81
CA GLY A 353 20.38 -1.89 3.85
C GLY A 353 20.80 -1.47 2.45
N HIS A 354 20.41 -2.26 1.45
CA HIS A 354 20.83 -2.06 0.06
C HIS A 354 19.95 -1.04 -0.67
N ILE A 355 20.33 0.23 -0.63
CA ILE A 355 19.74 1.31 -1.43
C ILE A 355 20.83 2.30 -1.84
N GLU A 356 20.77 2.74 -3.09
CA GLU A 356 21.71 3.70 -3.68
C GLU A 356 21.01 4.49 -4.79
N ALA A 357 21.64 5.57 -5.27
CA ALA A 357 21.05 6.50 -6.23
C ALA A 357 21.87 6.68 -7.52
N GLU A 358 23.07 6.10 -7.61
CA GLU A 358 23.98 6.29 -8.75
C GLU A 358 23.59 5.40 -9.93
N HIS A 359 23.13 4.18 -9.67
CA HIS A 359 22.71 3.19 -10.66
C HIS A 359 21.18 3.03 -10.75
N PHE A 360 20.44 3.75 -9.90
CA PHE A 360 18.99 3.73 -9.89
C PHE A 360 18.40 4.37 -11.15
N ASP A 361 17.61 3.60 -11.89
CA ASP A 361 16.78 4.07 -13.00
C ASP A 361 15.29 3.82 -12.68
N PRO A 362 14.49 4.88 -12.43
CA PRO A 362 13.08 4.72 -12.08
C PRO A 362 12.22 4.16 -13.23
N THR A 363 12.68 4.27 -14.48
CA THR A 363 11.97 3.78 -15.67
C THR A 363 12.13 2.28 -15.84
N GLU A 364 13.30 1.75 -15.47
CA GLU A 364 13.60 0.32 -15.48
C GLU A 364 13.28 -0.38 -14.14
N TRP A 365 12.89 0.39 -13.11
CA TRP A 365 12.53 -0.18 -11.81
C TRP A 365 11.38 -1.19 -11.91
N LYS A 366 11.51 -2.29 -11.15
CA LYS A 366 10.50 -3.35 -11.12
C LYS A 366 10.11 -3.76 -9.71
N PRO A 367 8.81 -3.92 -9.43
CA PRO A 367 8.34 -4.62 -8.25
C PRO A 367 8.66 -6.11 -8.30
N LEU A 368 8.28 -6.87 -7.28
CA LEU A 368 8.55 -8.30 -7.16
C LEU A 368 7.94 -9.11 -8.33
N TYR A 369 6.74 -8.74 -8.75
CA TYR A 369 6.05 -9.23 -9.94
C TYR A 369 5.22 -8.09 -10.54
N PRO A 370 4.76 -8.19 -11.80
CA PRO A 370 4.00 -7.12 -12.44
C PRO A 370 2.84 -6.63 -11.55
N ASN A 371 2.73 -5.33 -11.37
CA ASN A 371 1.57 -4.69 -10.77
C ASN A 371 0.88 -3.89 -11.88
N PRO A 372 -0.40 -4.14 -12.18
CA PRO A 372 -1.10 -3.54 -13.32
C PRO A 372 -1.54 -2.08 -13.12
N ALA A 373 -1.47 -1.54 -11.89
CA ALA A 373 -1.75 -0.13 -11.63
C ALA A 373 -0.47 0.71 -11.61
#